data_AF-A0A6C0EAW6-F1
#
_entry.id   AF-A0A6C0EAW6-F1
#
_cell.length_a   1.000
_cell.length_b   1.000
_cell.length_c   1.000
_cell.angle_alpha   90.00
_cell.angle_beta   90.00
_cell.angle_gamma   90.00
#
_symmetry.space_group_name_H-M   'P 1'
#
loop_
_entity.id
_entity.type
_entity.pdbx_description
1 polymer ?
#
loop_
_entity_poly.entity_id
_entity_poly.type
_entity_poly.pdbx_seq_one_letter_code
_entity_poly.pdbx_strand_id
1 'polypeptide(L)'
;MAMQTIFDIFNLLYSNTNKYVFKKYDKYVIMMSKLDDTITNEDRLYFVVNDRTGNLQKTGIYRKETALFRGNKFFVEKIIDVYTLEEVDEVEPVFLPRYLDAKQAEDAELKYVVGSIVEDKEYDTTINDVYSKGIHYFLTLEPAFYYDFDINKIENGIYKEYYCYNGLLRFECHIKNGNLDGSYKRWNDDGKVLVDKEYTKPTFDHK
;
A
#
# COMPACT_ATOMS: atom_id res chain seq x y z
N MET A 1 8.38 -19.01 -5.21
CA MET A 1 9.50 -18.04 -5.34
C MET A 1 9.56 -17.23 -4.05
N ALA A 2 10.73 -16.78 -3.58
CA ALA A 2 10.78 -15.92 -2.39
C ALA A 2 10.11 -14.57 -2.70
N MET A 3 9.39 -14.00 -1.74
CA MET A 3 8.64 -12.75 -1.94
C MET A 3 9.58 -11.60 -2.33
N GLN A 4 10.78 -11.54 -1.75
CA GLN A 4 11.78 -10.55 -2.15
C GLN A 4 12.08 -10.64 -3.65
N THR A 5 12.23 -11.84 -4.19
CA THR A 5 12.47 -12.04 -5.63
C THR A 5 11.28 -11.61 -6.48
N ILE A 6 10.05 -11.89 -6.03
CA ILE A 6 8.83 -11.42 -6.69
C ILE A 6 8.82 -9.89 -6.73
N PHE A 7 9.04 -9.24 -5.58
CA PHE A 7 9.11 -7.80 -5.50
C PHE A 7 10.23 -7.22 -6.38
N ASP A 8 11.43 -7.79 -6.35
CA ASP A 8 12.57 -7.31 -7.14
C ASP A 8 12.28 -7.38 -8.66
N ILE A 9 11.68 -8.48 -9.13
CA ILE A 9 11.25 -8.62 -10.53
C ILE A 9 10.16 -7.61 -10.84
N PHE A 10 9.15 -7.51 -9.99
CA PHE A 10 8.03 -6.60 -10.19
C PHE A 10 8.48 -5.14 -10.22
N ASN A 11 9.39 -4.76 -9.32
CA ASN A 11 10.01 -3.45 -9.28
C ASN A 11 10.86 -3.19 -10.54
N LEU A 12 11.69 -4.14 -10.96
CA LEU A 12 12.47 -4.02 -12.19
C LEU A 12 11.58 -3.77 -13.44
N LEU A 13 10.42 -4.44 -13.52
CA LEU A 13 9.51 -4.33 -14.64
C LEU A 13 8.69 -3.02 -14.64
N TYR A 14 8.32 -2.50 -13.47
CA TYR A 14 7.25 -1.50 -13.37
C TYR A 14 7.57 -0.23 -12.56
N SER A 15 8.73 -0.12 -11.89
CA SER A 15 9.03 1.02 -10.98
C SER A 15 9.52 2.30 -11.65
N ASN A 16 9.85 2.27 -12.95
CA ASN A 16 10.69 3.30 -13.58
C ASN A 16 9.94 4.47 -14.21
N THR A 17 8.69 4.76 -13.81
CA THR A 17 7.97 5.90 -14.37
C THR A 17 7.17 6.65 -13.32
N ASN A 18 7.37 7.97 -13.22
CA ASN A 18 6.48 8.88 -12.47
C ASN A 18 5.11 9.07 -13.17
N LYS A 19 4.85 8.33 -14.25
CA LYS A 19 3.62 8.37 -15.03
C LYS A 19 2.47 7.67 -14.31
N TYR A 20 2.78 6.63 -13.54
CA TYR A 20 1.79 5.71 -13.00
C TYR A 20 1.58 5.89 -11.51
N VAL A 21 0.37 5.54 -11.08
CA VAL A 21 -0.01 5.31 -9.69
C VAL A 21 -0.47 3.86 -9.53
N PHE A 22 -0.40 3.36 -8.31
CA PHE A 22 -0.54 1.93 -8.03
C PHE A 22 -1.60 1.70 -6.96
N LYS A 23 -2.59 0.88 -7.27
CA LYS A 23 -3.58 0.40 -6.29
C LYS A 23 -3.33 -1.08 -6.00
N LYS A 24 -3.35 -1.44 -4.72
CA LYS A 24 -3.50 -2.85 -4.31
C LYS A 24 -4.97 -3.22 -4.27
N TYR A 25 -5.30 -4.39 -4.81
CA TYR A 25 -6.61 -4.96 -4.68
C TYR A 25 -6.51 -6.49 -4.66
N ASP A 26 -6.76 -7.09 -3.49
CA ASP A 26 -6.57 -8.53 -3.24
C ASP A 26 -5.19 -9.04 -3.77
N LYS A 27 -5.15 -10.01 -4.68
CA LYS A 27 -3.91 -10.54 -5.29
C LYS A 27 -3.34 -9.64 -6.39
N TYR A 28 -4.02 -8.56 -6.77
CA TYR A 28 -3.63 -7.71 -7.88
C TYR A 28 -2.94 -6.42 -7.43
N VAL A 29 -2.00 -5.96 -8.24
CA VAL A 29 -1.60 -4.55 -8.30
C VAL A 29 -2.10 -3.98 -9.62
N ILE A 30 -2.82 -2.88 -9.51
CA ILE A 30 -3.46 -2.17 -10.61
C ILE A 30 -2.61 -0.92 -10.89
N MET A 31 -2.00 -0.87 -12.07
CA MET A 31 -1.28 0.29 -12.56
C MET A 31 -2.24 1.19 -13.30
N MET A 32 -2.27 2.45 -12.90
CA MET A 32 -3.20 3.43 -13.46
C MET A 32 -2.48 4.74 -13.78
N SER A 33 -3.02 5.50 -14.71
CA SER A 33 -2.58 6.86 -15.01
C SER A 33 -3.67 7.87 -14.67
N LYS A 34 -3.24 9.06 -14.23
CA LYS A 34 -4.14 10.19 -14.01
C LYS A 34 -4.59 10.74 -15.37
N LEU A 35 -5.86 11.11 -15.44
CA LEU A 35 -6.43 11.92 -16.52
C LEU A 35 -6.20 13.41 -16.20
N ASP A 36 -6.33 14.28 -17.20
CA ASP A 36 -6.17 15.73 -17.03
C ASP A 36 -7.11 16.33 -15.98
N ASP A 37 -8.29 15.71 -15.79
CA ASP A 37 -9.32 16.11 -14.84
C ASP A 37 -9.46 15.13 -13.66
N THR A 38 -8.44 14.32 -13.39
CA THR A 38 -8.36 13.53 -12.16
C THR A 38 -8.19 14.47 -10.96
N ILE A 39 -9.15 14.39 -10.02
CA ILE A 39 -9.11 15.06 -8.73
C ILE A 39 -8.43 14.12 -7.74
N THR A 40 -7.47 14.65 -6.96
CA THR A 40 -6.71 13.88 -5.97
C THR A 40 -6.59 14.60 -4.64
N ASN A 41 -6.20 13.87 -3.61
CA ASN A 41 -5.82 14.45 -2.33
C ASN A 41 -4.29 14.52 -2.09
N GLU A 42 -3.49 14.59 -3.15
CA GLU A 42 -2.03 14.57 -3.05
C GLU A 42 -1.41 15.80 -2.38
N ASP A 43 -2.16 16.90 -2.36
CA ASP A 43 -1.75 18.16 -1.73
C ASP A 43 -2.41 18.40 -0.38
N ARG A 44 -3.00 17.35 0.21
CA ARG A 44 -3.56 17.42 1.57
C ARG A 44 -2.51 17.80 2.61
N LEU A 45 -3.00 18.31 3.72
CA LEU A 45 -2.20 18.56 4.92
C LEU A 45 -2.52 17.49 5.96
N TYR A 46 -1.50 17.08 6.69
CA TYR A 46 -1.64 16.23 7.86
C TYR A 46 -1.55 17.09 9.13
N PHE A 47 -2.38 16.79 10.11
CA PHE A 47 -2.39 17.51 11.38
C PHE A 47 -1.56 16.74 12.40
N VAL A 48 -0.49 17.36 12.88
CA VAL A 48 0.26 16.87 14.04
C VAL A 48 -0.26 17.60 15.27
N VAL A 49 -0.62 16.86 16.31
CA VAL A 49 -0.91 17.46 17.61
C VAL A 49 0.43 17.84 18.23
N ASN A 50 0.71 19.13 18.38
CA ASN A 50 1.87 19.54 19.16
C ASN A 50 1.54 19.41 20.66
N ASP A 51 2.49 18.78 21.35
CA ASP A 51 2.72 18.71 22.79
C ASP A 51 1.78 19.51 23.70
N ARG A 52 1.20 18.84 24.73
CA ARG A 52 0.54 19.33 25.98
C ARG A 52 -0.40 20.56 25.95
N THR A 53 -0.47 21.29 24.85
CA THR A 53 -1.18 22.54 24.59
C THR A 53 -2.41 22.29 23.72
N GLY A 54 -2.46 21.13 23.03
CA GLY A 54 -3.59 20.71 22.20
C GLY A 54 -3.67 21.44 20.86
N ASN A 55 -2.66 22.23 20.50
CA ASN A 55 -2.65 22.97 19.23
C ASN A 55 -2.30 22.05 18.06
N LEU A 56 -3.17 22.03 17.04
CA LEU A 56 -2.95 21.31 15.79
C LEU A 56 -2.00 22.12 14.90
N GLN A 57 -0.83 21.57 14.61
CA GLN A 57 0.05 22.10 13.57
C GLN A 57 -0.28 21.41 12.24
N LYS A 58 -0.62 22.22 11.23
CA LYS A 58 -0.70 21.75 9.85
C LYS A 58 0.71 21.51 9.33
N THR A 59 1.02 20.28 8.95
CA THR A 59 2.25 19.91 8.27
C THR A 59 1.94 19.23 6.93
N GLY A 60 2.89 19.27 6.01
CA GLY A 60 2.81 18.48 4.78
C GLY A 60 2.99 16.99 5.04
N ILE A 61 2.76 16.20 4.00
CA ILE A 61 3.06 14.76 4.01
C ILE A 61 4.58 14.58 4.05
N TYR A 62 5.10 13.81 5.02
CA TYR A 62 6.54 13.64 5.22
C TYR A 62 7.23 12.84 4.10
N ARG A 63 6.54 11.83 3.55
CA ARG A 63 7.01 10.97 2.45
C ARG A 63 5.86 10.72 1.48
N LYS A 64 5.82 11.47 0.36
CA LYS A 64 4.75 11.30 -0.62
C LYS A 64 4.88 9.94 -1.34
N GLU A 65 6.09 9.45 -1.52
CA GLU A 65 6.38 8.24 -2.29
C GLU A 65 5.73 6.98 -1.69
N THR A 66 5.56 6.97 -0.37
CA THR A 66 5.05 5.84 0.43
C THR A 66 3.72 6.14 1.14
N ALA A 67 3.18 7.34 0.99
CA ALA A 67 1.88 7.70 1.52
C ALA A 67 0.74 7.16 0.66
N LEU A 68 -0.39 6.88 1.30
CA LEU A 68 -1.62 6.49 0.63
C LEU A 68 -2.36 7.74 0.17
N PHE A 69 -2.89 7.74 -1.03
CA PHE A 69 -3.71 8.81 -1.60
C PHE A 69 -5.02 8.26 -2.11
N ARG A 70 -5.90 9.17 -2.51
CA ARG A 70 -7.16 8.85 -3.16
C ARG A 70 -7.50 9.85 -4.25
N GLY A 71 -8.17 9.36 -5.28
CA GLY A 71 -8.66 10.16 -6.39
C GLY A 71 -10.01 9.67 -6.88
N ASN A 72 -10.67 10.49 -7.68
CA ASN A 72 -12.01 10.17 -8.18
C ASN A 72 -11.97 9.18 -9.36
N LYS A 73 -10.97 9.30 -10.25
CA LYS A 73 -10.91 8.47 -11.47
C LYS A 73 -9.52 8.34 -12.05
N PHE A 74 -9.31 7.22 -12.73
CA PHE A 74 -8.04 6.89 -13.38
C PHE A 74 -8.26 6.05 -14.63
N PHE A 75 -7.30 6.09 -15.55
CA PHE A 75 -7.22 5.14 -16.65
C PHE A 75 -6.43 3.91 -16.23
N VAL A 76 -7.00 2.71 -16.43
CA VAL A 76 -6.36 1.44 -16.05
C VAL A 76 -5.40 1.01 -17.15
N GLU A 77 -4.11 1.05 -16.84
CA GLU A 77 -3.04 0.76 -17.80
C GLU A 77 -2.71 -0.73 -17.80
N LYS A 78 -2.57 -1.33 -16.60
CA LYS A 78 -2.26 -2.75 -16.41
C LYS A 78 -2.85 -3.28 -15.11
N ILE A 79 -3.14 -4.56 -15.08
CA ILE A 79 -3.50 -5.30 -13.87
C ILE A 79 -2.56 -6.50 -13.80
N ILE A 80 -1.83 -6.65 -12.69
CA ILE A 80 -0.84 -7.71 -12.53
C ILE A 80 -1.16 -8.53 -11.28
N ASP A 81 -1.22 -9.85 -11.42
CA ASP A 81 -1.27 -10.78 -10.28
C ASP A 81 0.10 -10.82 -9.59
N VAL A 82 0.18 -10.45 -8.32
CA VAL A 82 1.47 -10.33 -7.62
C VAL A 82 2.12 -11.66 -7.29
N TYR A 83 1.40 -12.79 -7.39
CA TYR A 83 1.94 -14.12 -7.11
C TYR A 83 2.47 -14.79 -8.37
N THR A 84 1.79 -14.62 -9.51
CA THR A 84 2.19 -15.21 -10.79
C THR A 84 3.01 -14.26 -11.67
N LEU A 85 2.93 -12.95 -11.41
CA LEU A 85 3.47 -11.87 -12.24
C LEU A 85 2.83 -11.78 -13.64
N GLU A 86 1.68 -12.42 -13.83
CA GLU A 86 0.95 -12.38 -15.10
C GLU A 86 0.08 -11.12 -15.19
N GLU A 87 0.08 -10.50 -16.37
CA GLU A 87 -0.85 -9.42 -16.70
C GLU A 87 -2.23 -10.02 -17.03
N VAL A 88 -3.29 -9.43 -16.48
CA VAL A 88 -4.68 -9.83 -16.72
C VAL A 88 -5.50 -8.65 -17.24
N ASP A 89 -6.58 -8.94 -17.96
CA ASP A 89 -7.42 -7.90 -18.59
C ASP A 89 -8.42 -7.27 -17.62
N GLU A 90 -8.85 -7.99 -16.59
CA GLU A 90 -9.77 -7.49 -15.58
C GLU A 90 -9.53 -8.13 -14.21
N VAL A 91 -9.91 -7.40 -13.16
CA VAL A 91 -9.90 -7.94 -11.79
C VAL A 91 -11.06 -8.91 -11.63
N GLU A 92 -10.77 -10.11 -11.12
CA GLU A 92 -11.79 -11.09 -10.77
C GLU A 92 -12.73 -10.53 -9.67
N PRO A 93 -14.06 -10.75 -9.78
CA PRO A 93 -15.00 -10.35 -8.74
C PRO A 93 -14.63 -11.02 -7.41
N VAL A 94 -14.33 -10.21 -6.40
CA VAL A 94 -14.04 -10.74 -5.07
C VAL A 94 -15.37 -11.04 -4.39
N PHE A 95 -15.62 -12.31 -4.12
CA PHE A 95 -16.77 -12.73 -3.32
C PHE A 95 -16.48 -12.44 -1.85
N LEU A 96 -16.73 -11.20 -1.40
CA LEU A 96 -16.51 -10.83 -0.02
C LEU A 96 -17.62 -11.43 0.87
N PRO A 97 -17.32 -12.30 1.85
CA PRO A 97 -18.30 -12.68 2.86
C PRO A 97 -18.77 -11.44 3.63
N ARG A 98 -20.07 -11.42 4.01
CA ARG A 98 -20.81 -10.28 4.61
C ARG A 98 -20.24 -9.67 5.90
N TYR A 99 -19.07 -10.09 6.37
CA TYR A 99 -18.44 -9.67 7.62
C TYR A 99 -17.12 -8.90 7.42
N LEU A 100 -16.78 -8.52 6.19
CA LEU A 100 -15.54 -7.80 5.87
C LEU A 100 -15.61 -6.29 6.11
N ASP A 101 -14.42 -5.70 6.26
CA ASP A 101 -14.20 -4.26 6.41
C ASP A 101 -14.91 -3.49 5.28
N ALA A 102 -15.68 -2.46 5.65
CA ALA A 102 -16.50 -1.67 4.73
C ALA A 102 -15.67 -1.11 3.57
N LYS A 103 -14.38 -0.83 3.81
CA LYS A 103 -13.47 -0.31 2.78
C LYS A 103 -13.23 -1.29 1.63
N GLN A 104 -13.03 -2.57 1.92
CA GLN A 104 -12.85 -3.58 0.86
C GLN A 104 -14.16 -3.85 0.13
N ALA A 105 -15.31 -3.77 0.83
CA ALA A 105 -16.62 -3.92 0.21
C ALA A 105 -16.93 -2.81 -0.80
N GLU A 106 -16.61 -1.55 -0.47
CA GLU A 106 -16.77 -0.41 -1.38
C GLU A 106 -15.82 -0.52 -2.59
N ASP A 107 -14.55 -0.86 -2.37
CA ASP A 107 -13.59 -1.08 -3.47
C ASP A 107 -14.00 -2.23 -4.39
N ALA A 108 -14.74 -3.24 -3.88
CA ALA A 108 -15.22 -4.38 -4.65
C ALA A 108 -16.40 -4.07 -5.58
N GLU A 109 -17.08 -2.93 -5.39
CA GLU A 109 -18.09 -2.46 -6.35
C GLU A 109 -17.45 -1.84 -7.60
N LEU A 110 -16.19 -1.40 -7.50
CA LEU A 110 -15.46 -0.82 -8.63
C LEU A 110 -14.93 -1.93 -9.55
N LYS A 111 -15.30 -1.85 -10.83
CA LYS A 111 -14.76 -2.75 -11.86
C LYS A 111 -13.50 -2.17 -12.47
N TYR A 112 -12.40 -2.93 -12.39
CA TYR A 112 -11.13 -2.60 -13.04
C TYR A 112 -10.94 -3.45 -14.29
N VAL A 113 -10.82 -2.79 -15.45
CA VAL A 113 -10.58 -3.42 -16.75
C VAL A 113 -9.48 -2.64 -17.47
N VAL A 114 -8.46 -3.32 -17.96
CA VAL A 114 -7.38 -2.71 -18.75
C VAL A 114 -7.95 -1.94 -19.94
N GLY A 115 -7.45 -0.73 -20.17
CA GLY A 115 -7.90 0.14 -21.25
C GLY A 115 -9.19 0.91 -20.98
N SER A 116 -9.72 0.85 -19.75
CA SER A 116 -10.93 1.57 -19.35
C SER A 116 -10.67 2.62 -18.26
N ILE A 117 -11.62 3.54 -18.11
CA ILE A 117 -11.61 4.49 -16.99
C ILE A 117 -12.39 3.88 -15.84
N VAL A 118 -11.75 3.80 -14.67
CA VAL A 118 -12.42 3.52 -13.41
C VAL A 118 -12.74 4.86 -12.74
N GLU A 119 -13.97 5.02 -12.25
CA GLU A 119 -14.46 6.23 -11.60
C GLU A 119 -15.29 5.87 -10.37
N ASP A 120 -14.92 6.45 -9.23
CA ASP A 120 -15.72 6.45 -8.01
C ASP A 120 -16.57 7.72 -7.97
N LYS A 121 -17.87 7.56 -8.23
CA LYS A 121 -18.85 8.65 -8.27
C LYS A 121 -19.17 9.21 -6.89
N GLU A 122 -18.79 8.52 -5.84
CA GLU A 122 -19.02 8.92 -4.45
C GLU A 122 -17.75 9.48 -3.80
N TYR A 123 -16.74 9.85 -4.62
CA TYR A 123 -15.50 10.47 -4.16
C TYR A 123 -15.76 11.63 -3.19
N ASP A 124 -15.20 11.53 -1.98
CA ASP A 124 -15.31 12.57 -0.97
C ASP A 124 -14.35 13.72 -1.30
N THR A 125 -14.80 14.97 -1.31
CA THR A 125 -13.91 16.11 -1.59
C THR A 125 -13.12 16.60 -0.37
N THR A 126 -13.33 15.99 0.80
CA THR A 126 -12.63 16.29 2.06
C THR A 126 -11.17 15.84 1.99
N ILE A 127 -10.31 16.69 1.44
CA ILE A 127 -8.93 16.33 1.05
C ILE A 127 -8.08 15.72 2.18
N ASN A 128 -8.32 16.13 3.44
CA ASN A 128 -7.51 15.70 4.59
C ASN A 128 -7.95 14.36 5.19
N ASP A 129 -9.12 13.84 4.82
CA ASP A 129 -9.51 12.48 5.18
C ASP A 129 -8.91 11.52 4.15
N VAL A 130 -7.96 10.69 4.59
CA VAL A 130 -7.25 9.74 3.72
C VAL A 130 -8.04 8.46 3.53
N TYR A 131 -9.00 8.18 4.41
CA TYR A 131 -9.76 6.93 4.46
C TYR A 131 -11.18 7.09 3.93
N SER A 132 -11.64 8.32 3.69
CA SER A 132 -12.90 8.61 3.01
C SER A 132 -12.95 8.07 1.58
N LYS A 133 -14.16 8.07 1.00
CA LYS A 133 -14.46 7.53 -0.34
C LYS A 133 -13.53 8.04 -1.44
N GLY A 134 -13.24 7.15 -2.39
CA GLY A 134 -12.33 7.38 -3.49
C GLY A 134 -11.46 6.16 -3.78
N ILE A 135 -10.89 6.15 -4.98
CA ILE A 135 -9.97 5.11 -5.42
C ILE A 135 -8.64 5.34 -4.69
N HIS A 136 -8.33 4.46 -3.75
CA HIS A 136 -7.10 4.52 -2.97
C HIS A 136 -5.90 4.01 -3.79
N TYR A 137 -4.79 4.75 -3.79
CA TYR A 137 -3.58 4.43 -4.53
C TYR A 137 -2.31 4.95 -3.84
N PHE A 138 -1.16 4.49 -4.33
CA PHE A 138 0.17 4.96 -3.97
C PHE A 138 0.88 5.52 -5.19
N LEU A 139 1.83 6.44 -4.96
CA LEU A 139 2.66 7.00 -6.03
C LEU A 139 3.76 6.05 -6.50
N THR A 140 4.11 5.06 -5.68
CA THR A 140 5.15 4.08 -6.00
C THR A 140 4.66 2.66 -5.77
N LEU A 141 5.33 1.72 -6.43
CA LEU A 141 4.98 0.32 -6.43
C LEU A 141 5.16 -0.36 -5.07
N GLU A 142 6.26 -0.06 -4.37
CA GLU A 142 6.62 -0.69 -3.10
C GLU A 142 5.52 -0.64 -2.03
N PRO A 143 5.01 0.54 -1.64
CA PRO A 143 3.94 0.62 -0.64
C PRO A 143 2.65 -0.03 -1.14
N ALA A 144 2.35 0.00 -2.44
CA ALA A 144 1.19 -0.69 -3.00
C ALA A 144 1.34 -2.21 -2.90
N PHE A 145 2.52 -2.76 -3.20
CA PHE A 145 2.78 -4.19 -3.13
C PHE A 145 2.57 -4.73 -1.71
N TYR A 146 3.08 -4.02 -0.69
CA TYR A 146 2.97 -4.43 0.71
C TYR A 146 1.64 -4.07 1.38
N TYR A 147 0.87 -3.13 0.82
CA TYR A 147 -0.40 -2.71 1.40
C TYR A 147 -1.35 -3.90 1.54
N ASP A 148 -1.91 -4.09 2.73
CA ASP A 148 -2.86 -5.17 3.03
C ASP A 148 -2.36 -6.59 2.67
N PHE A 149 -1.03 -6.75 2.53
CA PHE A 149 -0.42 -8.01 2.21
C PHE A 149 -0.37 -8.88 3.46
N ASP A 150 -0.86 -10.11 3.37
CA ASP A 150 -0.80 -11.08 4.47
C ASP A 150 0.64 -11.53 4.72
N ILE A 151 1.24 -11.02 5.79
CA ILE A 151 2.61 -11.33 6.22
C ILE A 151 2.85 -12.85 6.37
N ASN A 152 1.81 -13.65 6.65
CA ASN A 152 1.93 -15.11 6.77
C ASN A 152 2.16 -15.81 5.43
N LYS A 153 1.89 -15.12 4.31
CA LYS A 153 2.17 -15.63 2.95
C LYS A 153 3.62 -15.37 2.52
N ILE A 154 4.42 -14.73 3.37
CA ILE A 154 5.80 -14.38 3.08
C ILE A 154 6.70 -15.51 3.57
N GLU A 155 7.23 -16.30 2.64
CA GLU A 155 8.14 -17.39 3.00
C GLU A 155 9.53 -16.87 3.34
N ASN A 156 10.07 -15.96 2.52
CA ASN A 156 11.40 -15.37 2.69
C ASN A 156 11.44 -13.94 2.15
N GLY A 157 12.03 -13.02 2.90
CA GLY A 157 12.27 -11.64 2.44
C GLY A 157 12.13 -10.59 3.54
N ILE A 158 12.02 -9.33 3.12
CA ILE A 158 11.73 -8.20 3.99
C ILE A 158 10.28 -7.76 3.77
N TYR A 159 9.56 -7.57 4.87
CA TYR A 159 8.24 -6.95 4.86
C TYR A 159 8.32 -5.55 5.46
N LYS A 160 7.59 -4.60 4.86
CA LYS A 160 7.50 -3.22 5.33
C LYS A 160 6.06 -2.77 5.39
N GLU A 161 5.74 -1.96 6.39
CA GLU A 161 4.44 -1.29 6.48
C GLU A 161 4.64 0.22 6.71
N TYR A 162 3.78 1.04 6.11
CA TYR A 162 3.85 2.50 6.14
C TYR A 162 2.61 3.11 6.76
N TYR A 163 2.78 4.24 7.46
CA TYR A 163 1.68 5.07 7.92
C TYR A 163 1.00 5.73 6.72
N CYS A 164 -0.24 5.33 6.41
CA CYS A 164 -0.97 5.77 5.22
C CYS A 164 -1.08 7.31 5.07
N TYR A 165 -1.22 8.03 6.18
CA TYR A 165 -1.47 9.47 6.15
C TYR A 165 -0.21 10.32 5.91
N ASN A 166 0.98 9.83 6.29
CA ASN A 166 2.23 10.60 6.18
C ASN A 166 3.39 9.89 5.42
N GLY A 167 3.22 8.61 5.10
CA GLY A 167 4.19 7.77 4.39
C GLY A 167 5.39 7.33 5.20
N LEU A 168 5.49 7.67 6.49
CA LEU A 168 6.62 7.21 7.30
C LEU A 168 6.56 5.69 7.51
N LEU A 169 7.74 5.07 7.59
CA LEU A 169 7.86 3.64 7.88
C LEU A 169 7.29 3.35 9.27
N ARG A 170 6.34 2.43 9.36
CA ARG A 170 5.69 2.02 10.60
C ARG A 170 6.41 0.82 11.21
N PHE A 171 6.71 -0.20 10.41
CA PHE A 171 7.63 -1.27 10.81
C PHE A 171 8.24 -1.99 9.61
N GLU A 172 9.33 -2.69 9.89
CA GLU A 172 10.10 -3.51 8.95
C GLU A 172 10.53 -4.79 9.67
N CYS A 173 10.45 -5.93 8.98
CA CYS A 173 10.92 -7.19 9.54
C CYS A 173 11.48 -8.16 8.50
N HIS A 174 12.45 -8.96 8.93
CA HIS A 174 13.02 -10.05 8.15
C HIS A 174 12.29 -11.35 8.43
N ILE A 175 11.93 -12.06 7.36
CA ILE A 175 11.18 -13.31 7.41
C ILE A 175 12.00 -14.40 6.71
N LYS A 176 12.14 -15.55 7.37
CA LYS A 176 12.79 -16.74 6.83
C LYS A 176 12.02 -18.02 7.15
N ASN A 177 11.68 -18.75 6.11
CA ASN A 177 10.77 -19.90 6.13
C ASN A 177 9.49 -19.60 6.94
N GLY A 178 8.80 -18.51 6.60
CA GLY A 178 7.53 -18.09 7.20
C GLY A 178 7.59 -17.56 8.64
N ASN A 179 8.79 -17.36 9.20
CA ASN A 179 8.97 -16.91 10.59
C ASN A 179 9.85 -15.67 10.65
N LEU A 180 9.64 -14.80 11.66
CA LEU A 180 10.55 -13.71 11.98
C LEU A 180 11.96 -14.27 12.26
N ASP A 181 12.93 -13.86 11.47
CA ASP A 181 14.32 -14.32 11.54
C ASP A 181 15.24 -13.23 10.97
N GLY A 182 15.86 -12.47 11.86
CA GLY A 182 16.67 -11.30 11.61
C GLY A 182 16.09 -10.05 12.30
N SER A 183 16.29 -8.90 11.66
CA SER A 183 15.91 -7.62 12.24
C SER A 183 14.39 -7.42 12.27
N TYR A 184 13.91 -6.79 13.34
CA TYR A 184 12.56 -6.28 13.52
C TYR A 184 12.63 -4.88 14.10
N LYS A 185 12.07 -3.90 13.38
CA LYS A 185 12.04 -2.51 13.81
C LYS A 185 10.65 -1.93 13.66
N ARG A 186 10.23 -1.12 14.64
CA ARG A 186 8.95 -0.40 14.63
C ARG A 186 9.19 1.05 15.01
N TRP A 187 8.56 1.96 14.29
CA TRP A 187 8.63 3.39 14.53
C TRP A 187 7.24 3.94 14.89
N ASN A 188 7.22 5.11 15.52
CA ASN A 188 6.00 5.90 15.64
C ASN A 188 5.77 6.76 14.40
N ASP A 189 4.68 7.51 14.41
CA ASP A 189 4.23 8.43 13.37
C ASP A 189 5.04 9.72 13.23
N ASP A 190 6.03 9.93 14.10
CA ASP A 190 7.08 10.94 13.95
C ASP A 190 8.39 10.35 13.40
N GLY A 191 8.42 9.05 13.09
CA GLY A 191 9.62 8.35 12.62
C GLY A 191 10.63 8.02 13.73
N LYS A 192 10.26 8.11 15.01
CA LYS A 192 11.09 7.69 16.14
C LYS A 192 10.98 6.18 16.34
N VAL A 193 12.13 5.52 16.52
CA VAL A 193 12.18 4.09 16.82
C VAL A 193 11.49 3.81 18.16
N LEU A 194 10.50 2.94 18.15
CA LEU A 194 9.82 2.41 19.34
C LEU A 194 10.35 1.03 19.74
N VAL A 195 10.73 0.22 18.75
CA VAL A 195 11.25 -1.14 18.95
C VAL A 195 12.39 -1.37 17.95
N ASP A 196 13.48 -1.95 18.44
CA ASP A 196 14.59 -2.46 17.65
C ASP A 196 15.03 -3.78 18.28
N LYS A 197 14.87 -4.89 17.56
CA LYS A 197 15.15 -6.24 18.05
C LYS A 197 15.74 -7.10 16.94
N GLU A 198 16.61 -8.01 17.34
CA GLU A 198 17.10 -9.08 16.47
C GLU A 198 16.49 -10.41 16.93
N TYR A 199 15.85 -11.12 16.00
CA TYR A 199 15.31 -12.46 16.21
C TYR A 199 16.23 -13.45 15.52
N THR A 200 16.68 -14.48 16.22
CA THR A 200 17.32 -15.63 15.58
C THR A 200 16.47 -16.85 15.87
N LYS A 201 16.23 -17.70 14.87
CA LYS A 201 15.69 -19.03 15.17
C LYS A 201 16.61 -19.73 16.18
N PRO A 202 16.08 -20.43 17.20
CA PRO A 202 16.91 -21.36 17.93
C PRO A 202 17.42 -22.38 16.91
N THR A 203 18.74 -22.49 16.78
CA THR A 203 19.37 -23.59 16.05
C THR A 203 18.89 -24.88 16.71
N PHE A 204 18.05 -25.66 16.03
CA PHE A 204 17.83 -27.04 16.40
C PHE A 204 19.14 -27.77 16.12
N ASP A 205 20.01 -27.78 17.13
CA ASP A 205 21.24 -28.52 17.15
C ASP A 205 20.83 -29.99 17.31
N HIS A 206 20.69 -30.71 16.18
CA HIS A 206 20.54 -32.15 16.17
C HIS A 206 21.86 -32.76 16.66
N LYS A 207 21.99 -32.95 17.98
CA LYS A 207 22.93 -33.91 18.56
C LYS A 207 22.39 -35.33 18.46
#